data_AF-A0A264Y949-F1
#
_entry.id   AF-A0A264Y949-F1
#
_cell.length_a   1.000
_cell.length_b   1.000
_cell.length_c   1.000
_cell.angle_alpha   90.00
_cell.angle_beta   90.00
_cell.angle_gamma   90.00
#
_symmetry.space_group_name_H-M   'P 1'
#
loop_
_entity.id
_entity.type
_entity.pdbx_description
1 polymer ?
#
loop_
_entity_poly.entity_id
_entity_poly.type
_entity_poly.pdbx_seq_one_letter_code
_entity_poly.pdbx_strand_id
1 'polypeptide(L)' 'MKIERPDIIPDRFYTPLEAALLLEVNEQTLLKWSRTPSSGIARYRTKKKHLLRFKGCDLLSLWEGEEQ' A
#
# COMPACT_ATOMS: atom_id res chain seq x y z
N MET A 1 -9.44 -9.39 -17.56
CA MET A 1 -9.52 -9.93 -16.19
C MET A 1 -10.24 -8.89 -15.35
N LYS A 2 -11.32 -9.23 -14.64
CA LYS A 2 -11.86 -8.33 -13.62
C LYS A 2 -10.97 -8.51 -12.39
N ILE A 3 -10.17 -7.52 -12.06
CA ILE A 3 -9.40 -7.53 -10.82
C ILE A 3 -10.43 -7.29 -9.71
N GLU A 4 -10.60 -8.25 -8.80
CA GLU A 4 -11.50 -8.09 -7.67
C GLU A 4 -10.92 -7.04 -6.72
N ARG A 5 -11.79 -6.20 -6.16
CA ARG A 5 -11.35 -5.18 -5.19
C ARG A 5 -10.70 -5.89 -4.00
N PRO A 6 -9.47 -5.53 -3.62
CA PRO A 6 -8.79 -6.18 -2.51
C PRO A 6 -9.49 -5.84 -1.19
N ASP A 7 -9.49 -6.80 -0.27
CA ASP A 7 -10.10 -6.68 1.07
C ASP A 7 -9.26 -5.80 2.01
N ILE A 8 -9.15 -4.52 1.64
CA ILE A 8 -8.35 -3.52 2.34
C ILE A 8 -9.26 -2.70 3.26
N ILE A 9 -8.95 -2.71 4.55
CA ILE A 9 -9.63 -1.90 5.56
C ILE A 9 -8.95 -0.51 5.61
N PRO A 10 -9.66 0.59 5.33
CA PRO A 10 -9.06 1.92 5.15
C PRO A 10 -8.22 2.41 6.34
N ASP A 11 -8.69 2.19 7.57
CA ASP A 11 -8.02 2.66 8.80
C ASP A 11 -6.99 1.68 9.37
N ARG A 12 -6.79 0.53 8.72
CA ARG A 12 -5.78 -0.45 9.13
C ARG A 12 -4.41 -0.10 8.55
N PHE A 13 -3.37 -0.37 9.33
CA PHE A 13 -1.99 -0.30 8.87
C PHE A 13 -1.44 -1.68 8.51
N TYR A 14 -0.88 -1.79 7.32
CA TYR A 14 -0.31 -3.02 6.77
C TYR A 14 1.22 -2.91 6.69
N THR A 15 1.91 -4.03 6.89
CA THR A 15 3.34 -4.15 6.59
C THR A 15 3.60 -4.09 5.09
N PRO A 16 4.84 -3.85 4.63
CA PRO A 16 5.15 -3.83 3.20
C PRO A 16 4.76 -5.12 2.49
N LEU A 17 4.99 -6.28 3.12
CA LEU A 17 4.62 -7.58 2.58
C LEU A 17 3.09 -7.75 2.46
N GLU A 18 2.33 -7.46 3.53
CA GLU A 18 0.86 -7.53 3.49
C GLU A 18 0.28 -6.61 2.41
N ALA A 19 0.77 -5.38 2.33
CA ALA A 19 0.32 -4.41 1.35
C ALA A 19 0.64 -4.84 -0.10
N ALA A 20 1.81 -5.43 -0.31
CA ALA A 20 2.21 -5.95 -1.61
C ALA A 20 1.35 -7.13 -2.06
N LEU A 21 1.02 -8.04 -1.14
CA LEU A 21 0.10 -9.15 -1.39
C LEU A 21 -1.32 -8.67 -1.73
N LEU A 22 -1.84 -7.68 -1.00
CA LEU A 22 -3.17 -7.10 -1.25
C LEU A 22 -3.27 -6.42 -2.61
N LEU A 23 -2.17 -5.86 -3.11
CA LEU A 23 -2.12 -5.19 -4.41
C LEU A 23 -1.61 -6.11 -5.53
N GLU A 24 -1.32 -7.37 -5.24
CA GLU A 24 -0.74 -8.33 -6.18
C GLU A 24 0.56 -7.84 -6.84
N VAL A 25 1.35 -7.02 -6.13
CA VAL A 25 2.64 -6.49 -6.59
C VAL A 25 3.81 -7.04 -5.78
N ASN A 26 5.02 -6.83 -6.28
CA ASN A 26 6.24 -7.11 -5.52
C ASN A 26 6.43 -6.06 -4.40
N GLU A 27 6.82 -6.50 -3.20
CA GLU A 27 7.18 -5.62 -2.09
C GLU A 27 8.20 -4.54 -2.48
N GLN A 28 9.21 -4.88 -3.29
CA GLN A 28 10.20 -3.91 -3.76
C GLN A 28 9.59 -2.82 -4.63
N THR A 29 8.59 -3.16 -5.44
CA THR A 29 7.85 -2.19 -6.27
C THR A 29 7.07 -1.23 -5.39
N LEU A 30 6.32 -1.77 -4.41
CA LEU A 30 5.60 -0.96 -3.44
C LEU A 30 6.53 -0.01 -2.65
N LEU A 31 7.68 -0.53 -2.22
CA LEU A 31 8.70 0.28 -1.54
C LEU A 31 9.28 1.37 -2.44
N LYS A 32 9.46 1.13 -3.75
CA LYS A 32 9.89 2.15 -4.71
C LYS A 32 8.83 3.23 -4.89
N TRP A 33 7.56 2.85 -5.08
CA TRP A 33 6.46 3.81 -5.20
C TRP A 33 6.39 4.74 -4.00
N SER A 34 6.54 4.21 -2.79
CA SER A 34 6.53 4.98 -1.55
C SER A 34 7.71 5.94 -1.32
N ARG A 35 8.68 5.97 -2.25
CA ARG A 35 9.76 6.97 -2.28
C ARG A 35 9.40 8.15 -3.19
N THR A 36 8.47 7.97 -4.11
CA THR A 36 8.04 8.99 -5.06
C THR A 36 6.83 9.75 -4.47
N PRO A 37 6.89 11.07 -4.28
CA PRO A 37 5.79 11.83 -3.66
C PRO A 37 4.46 11.77 -4.45
N SER A 38 4.53 11.52 -5.77
CA SER A 38 3.37 11.50 -6.66
C SER A 38 2.62 10.16 -6.71
N SER A 39 3.10 9.13 -6.00
CA SER A 39 2.50 7.79 -6.05
C SER A 39 1.27 7.62 -5.17
N GLY A 40 0.90 8.62 -4.37
CA GLY A 40 -0.27 8.56 -3.50
C GLY A 40 -0.12 7.65 -2.27
N ILE A 41 1.04 7.01 -2.06
CA ILE A 41 1.29 6.14 -0.89
C ILE A 41 2.40 6.68 0.01
N ALA A 42 2.13 6.69 1.32
CA ALA A 42 3.09 7.13 2.32
C ALA A 42 3.59 5.98 3.21
N ARG A 43 4.86 6.08 3.63
CA ARG A 43 5.45 5.20 4.64
C ARG A 43 5.25 5.79 6.03
N TYR A 44 4.52 5.08 6.88
CA TYR A 44 4.34 5.43 8.28
C TYR A 44 5.34 4.66 9.14
N ARG A 45 6.07 5.37 9.99
CA ARG A 45 6.91 4.76 11.03
C ARG A 45 6.14 4.64 12.33
N THR A 46 6.01 3.42 12.82
CA THR A 46 5.43 3.18 14.14
C THR A 46 6.48 3.38 15.25
N LYS A 47 6.14 4.13 16.30
CA LYS A 47 7.04 4.43 17.44
C LYS A 47 7.52 3.18 18.19
N LYS A 48 6.76 2.08 18.12
CA LYS A 48 7.02 0.88 18.95
C LYS A 48 8.05 -0.08 18.38
N LYS A 49 8.37 -0.04 17.08
CA LYS A 49 9.30 -1.02 16.45
C LYS A 49 10.08 -0.51 15.23
N HIS A 50 10.02 0.79 14.90
CA HIS A 50 10.57 1.33 13.62
C HIS A 50 10.05 0.59 12.36
N LEU A 51 8.96 -0.17 12.47
CA LEU A 51 8.41 -0.92 11.36
C LEU A 51 7.70 0.05 10.42
N LEU A 52 8.08 -0.03 9.15
CA LEU A 52 7.42 0.63 8.04
C LEU A 52 6.02 0.04 7.88
N ARG A 53 5.03 0.90 7.73
CA ARG A 53 3.66 0.50 7.43
C ARG A 53 3.03 1.41 6.39
N PHE A 54 2.02 0.88 5.71
CA PHE A 54 1.16 1.55 4.75
C PHE A 54 -0.26 1.64 5.31
N LYS A 55 -0.94 2.76 5.11
CA LYS A 55 -2.32 2.92 5.54
C LYS A 55 -3.27 2.36 4.48
N GLY A 56 -4.32 1.67 4.88
CA GLY A 56 -5.25 1.01 3.97
C GLY A 56 -5.89 1.96 2.97
N CYS A 57 -6.25 3.18 3.38
CA CYS A 57 -6.79 4.19 2.46
C CYS A 57 -5.81 4.53 1.32
N ASP A 58 -4.51 4.63 1.62
CA ASP A 58 -3.49 4.93 0.61
C ASP A 58 -3.35 3.77 -0.39
N LEU A 59 -3.44 2.53 0.09
CA LEU A 59 -3.42 1.33 -0.76
C LEU A 59 -4.66 1.24 -1.65
N LEU A 60 -5.85 1.58 -1.11
CA LEU A 60 -7.08 1.65 -1.90
C LEU A 60 -6.99 2.70 -3.00
N SER A 61 -6.53 3.91 -2.67
CA SER A 61 -6.36 4.97 -3.68
C SER A 61 -5.34 4.60 -4.76
N LEU A 62 -4.28 3.87 -4.39
CA LEU A 62 -3.31 3.35 -5.35
C LEU A 62 -3.94 2.30 -6.28
N TRP A 63 -4.74 1.37 -5.74
CA TRP A 63 -5.46 0.37 -6.53
C TRP A 63 -6.49 1.01 -7.47
N GLU A 64 -7.29 1.95 -6.96
CA GLU A 64 -8.29 2.70 -7.75
C GLU A 64 -7.62 3.56 -8.85
N GLY A 65 -6.40 4.06 -8.60
CA GLY A 65 -5.63 4.87 -9.55
C GLY A 65 -4.96 4.10 -10.69
N GLU A 66 -4.77 2.78 -10.57
CA GLU A 66 -4.25 1.94 -11.66
C GLU A 66 -5.34 1.49 -12.66
N GLU A 67 -6.63 1.74 -12.38
CA GLU A 67 -7.75 1.40 -13.28
C GLU A 67 -7.99 2.42 -14.42
N GLN A 68 -7.00 3.28 -14.74
CA GLN A 68 -7.06 4.27 -15.84
C GLN A 68 -6.28 3.86 -17.09
#